data_AF-M9SIB7-F1
#
_entry.id   AF-M9SIB7-F1
#
_cell.length_a   1.000
_cell.length_b   1.000
_cell.length_c   1.000
_cell.angle_alpha   90.00
_cell.angle_beta   90.00
_cell.angle_gamma   90.00
#
_symmetry.space_group_name_H-M   'P 1'
#
loop_
_entity.id
_entity.type
_entity.pdbx_description
1 polymer ?
#
loop_
_entity_poly.entity_id
_entity_poly.type
_entity_poly.pdbx_seq_one_letter_code
_entity_poly.pdbx_strand_id
1 'polypeptide(L)' 'MSEGKIATILAFAKKNSFVKTSSFNTHLKELGVSGKDCRGILDALADCGYLERTKTDGVVYLWRITPSGEDFLRRAGVSK' A
#
# COMPACT_ATOMS: atom_id res chain seq x y z
N MET A 1 5.84 7.38 9.72
CA MET A 1 5.40 5.97 9.76
C MET A 1 6.64 5.09 9.92
N SER A 2 6.58 4.00 10.69
CA SER A 2 7.74 3.10 10.81
C SER A 2 7.93 2.26 9.55
N GLU A 3 9.18 1.90 9.24
CA GLU A 3 9.52 1.04 8.10
C GLU A 3 8.77 -0.30 8.15
N GLY A 4 8.58 -0.87 9.33
CA GLY A 4 7.78 -2.10 9.50
C GLY A 4 6.34 -1.96 9.04
N LYS A 5 5.67 -0.84 9.34
CA LYS A 5 4.29 -0.59 8.87
C LYS A 5 4.24 -0.40 7.36
N ILE A 6 5.22 0.31 6.79
CA ILE A 6 5.35 0.47 5.33
C ILE A 6 5.50 -0.91 4.69
N ALA A 7 6.38 -1.75 5.22
CA ALA A 7 6.60 -3.09 4.71
C ALA A 7 5.33 -3.97 4.78
N THR A 8 4.55 -3.89 5.86
CA THR A 8 3.28 -4.64 5.94
C THR A 8 2.27 -4.18 4.89
N ILE A 9 2.13 -2.86 4.67
CA ILE A 9 1.22 -2.30 3.67
C ILE A 9 1.64 -2.74 2.25
N LEU A 10 2.94 -2.68 1.94
CA LEU A 10 3.46 -3.10 0.64
C LEU A 10 3.34 -4.62 0.44
N ALA A 11 3.57 -5.42 1.47
CA ALA A 11 3.37 -6.88 1.41
C ALA A 11 1.91 -7.24 1.14
N PHE A 12 0.96 -6.51 1.74
CA PHE A 12 -0.46 -6.65 1.45
C PHE A 12 -0.80 -6.33 -0.01
N ALA A 13 -0.23 -5.25 -0.56
CA ALA A 13 -0.38 -4.89 -1.97
C ALA A 13 0.15 -6.00 -2.89
N LYS A 14 1.37 -6.48 -2.62
CA LYS A 14 2.06 -7.53 -3.37
C LYS A 14 1.25 -8.83 -3.42
N LYS A 15 0.71 -9.26 -2.27
CA LYS A 15 -0.09 -10.49 -2.16
C LYS A 15 -1.36 -10.46 -3.03
N ASN A 16 -1.95 -9.29 -3.23
CA ASN A 16 -3.26 -9.16 -3.87
C ASN A 16 -3.21 -8.62 -5.30
N SER A 17 -2.03 -8.27 -5.81
CA SER A 17 -1.78 -7.65 -7.13
C SER A 17 -2.45 -6.28 -7.33
N PHE A 18 -3.78 -6.19 -7.24
CA PHE A 18 -4.56 -4.96 -7.31
C PHE A 18 -5.52 -4.87 -6.12
N VAL A 19 -5.37 -3.81 -5.33
CA VAL A 19 -6.10 -3.63 -4.08
C VAL A 19 -6.99 -2.40 -4.16
N LYS A 20 -8.26 -2.55 -3.79
CA LYS A 20 -9.21 -1.42 -3.69
C LYS A 20 -8.83 -0.53 -2.51
N THR A 21 -9.08 0.77 -2.65
CA THR A 21 -8.93 1.73 -1.53
C THR A 21 -9.68 1.30 -0.27
N SER A 22 -10.88 0.73 -0.40
CA SER A 22 -11.64 0.21 0.75
C SER A 22 -10.95 -0.96 1.45
N SER A 23 -10.35 -1.89 0.69
CA SER A 23 -9.57 -3.00 1.24
C SER A 23 -8.33 -2.52 1.97
N PHE A 24 -7.62 -1.51 1.43
CA PHE A 24 -6.52 -0.86 2.14
C PHE A 24 -6.98 -0.18 3.43
N ASN A 25 -8.12 0.51 3.41
CA ASN A 25 -8.65 1.15 4.61
C ASN A 25 -8.94 0.13 5.73
N THR A 26 -9.46 -1.05 5.38
CA THR A 26 -9.65 -2.15 6.35
C THR A 26 -8.31 -2.62 6.90
N HIS A 27 -7.34 -2.91 6.02
CA HIS A 27 -6.03 -3.39 6.44
C HIS A 27 -5.27 -2.36 7.29
N LEU A 28 -5.34 -1.08 6.94
CA LEU A 28 -4.74 0.01 7.72
C LEU A 28 -5.36 0.12 9.11
N LYS A 29 -6.69 -0.08 9.25
CA LYS A 29 -7.35 -0.13 10.57
C LYS A 29 -6.84 -1.28 11.42
N GLU A 30 -6.59 -2.46 10.84
CA GLU A 30 -5.98 -3.60 11.55
C GLU A 30 -4.57 -3.27 12.04
N LEU A 31 -3.83 -2.41 11.33
CA LEU A 31 -2.51 -1.89 11.73
C LEU A 31 -2.57 -0.69 12.71
N GLY A 32 -3.76 -0.39 13.22
CA GLY A 32 -4.01 0.73 14.14
C GLY A 32 -3.97 2.11 13.47
N VAL A 33 -4.08 2.18 12.15
CA VAL A 33 -4.17 3.43 11.38
C VAL A 33 -5.64 3.68 11.06
N SER A 34 -6.20 4.82 11.48
CA SER A 34 -7.63 5.11 11.29
C SER A 34 -7.89 6.54 10.86
N GLY A 35 -9.09 6.80 10.35
CA GLY A 35 -9.55 8.16 10.03
C GLY A 35 -8.95 8.74 8.75
N LYS A 36 -8.68 10.06 8.77
CA LYS A 36 -8.21 10.82 7.60
C LYS A 36 -6.83 10.37 7.11
N ASP A 37 -6.06 9.68 7.96
CA ASP A 37 -4.69 9.27 7.65
C ASP A 37 -4.61 8.15 6.61
N CYS A 38 -5.64 7.29 6.49
CA CYS A 38 -5.55 6.11 5.62
C CYS A 38 -5.32 6.48 4.15
N ARG A 39 -6.02 7.51 3.65
CA ARG A 39 -5.85 7.97 2.27
C ARG A 39 -4.52 8.67 2.06
N GLY A 40 -4.14 9.55 2.99
CA GLY A 40 -2.87 10.28 2.95
C GLY A 40 -1.66 9.33 2.94
N ILE A 41 -1.77 8.17 3.58
CA ILE A 41 -0.73 7.13 3.56
C ILE A 41 -0.58 6.50 2.18
N LEU A 42 -1.68 6.15 1.51
CA LEU A 42 -1.61 5.57 0.16
C LEU A 42 -1.06 6.58 -0.85
N ASP A 43 -1.51 7.83 -0.76
CA ASP A 43 -1.00 8.92 -1.60
C ASP A 43 0.50 9.15 -1.31
N ALA A 44 0.94 9.21 -0.05
CA ALA A 44 2.36 9.35 0.29
C ALA A 44 3.23 8.17 -0.20
N LEU A 45 2.73 6.93 -0.12
CA LEU A 45 3.45 5.77 -0.64
C LEU A 45 3.52 5.79 -2.18
N ALA A 46 2.55 6.40 -2.85
CA ALA A 46 2.61 6.62 -4.28
C ALA A 46 3.54 7.77 -4.66
N ASP A 47 3.59 8.83 -3.87
CA ASP A 47 4.56 9.93 -4.06
C ASP A 47 6.00 9.44 -3.85
N CYS A 48 6.22 8.49 -2.93
CA CYS A 48 7.49 7.78 -2.79
C CYS A 48 7.77 6.75 -3.90
N GLY A 49 6.80 6.51 -4.79
CA GLY A 49 6.91 5.57 -5.90
C GLY A 49 6.84 4.10 -5.50
N TYR A 50 6.35 3.74 -4.30
CA TYR A 50 6.21 2.36 -3.84
C TYR A 50 4.87 1.72 -4.21
N LEU A 51 3.83 2.55 -4.31
CA LEU A 51 2.53 2.17 -4.84
C LEU A 51 2.25 2.97 -6.11
N GLU A 52 1.39 2.44 -6.96
CA GLU A 52 0.79 3.21 -8.03
C GLU A 52 -0.71 3.01 -8.04
N ARG A 53 -1.41 4.09 -8.38
CA ARG A 53 -2.86 4.13 -8.48
C ARG A 53 -3.26 3.86 -9.92
N THR A 54 -3.94 2.76 -10.16
CA THR A 54 -4.55 2.44 -11.45
C THR A 54 -6.04 2.79 -11.42
N LYS A 55 -6.51 3.47 -12.47
CA LYS A 55 -7.95 3.61 -12.72
C LYS A 55 -8.39 2.41 -13.53
N THR A 56 -9.28 1.60 -12.99
CA THR A 56 -10.08 0.66 -13.77
C THR A 56 -11.48 1.23 -13.87
N ASP A 57 -11.98 1.33 -15.10
CA ASP A 57 -13.31 1.75 -15.53
C ASP A 57 -14.31 2.06 -14.38
N GLY A 58 -14.59 3.35 -14.16
CA GLY A 58 -15.48 3.84 -13.09
C GLY A 58 -14.80 4.66 -11.97
N VAL A 59 -15.39 4.61 -10.77
CA VAL A 59 -15.03 5.45 -9.60
C VAL A 59 -14.06 4.75 -8.62
N VAL A 60 -13.69 3.50 -8.90
CA VAL A 60 -12.89 2.69 -7.96
C VAL A 60 -11.41 2.83 -8.25
N TYR A 61 -10.67 3.44 -7.32
CA TYR A 61 -9.22 3.44 -7.34
C TYR A 61 -8.68 2.08 -6.89
N LEU A 62 -7.94 1.44 -7.81
CA LEU A 62 -7.10 0.29 -7.53
C LEU A 62 -5.67 0.76 -7.32
N TRP A 63 -4.95 0.01 -6.49
CA TRP A 63 -3.58 0.29 -6.11
C TRP A 63 -2.78 -0.99 -6.27
N ARG A 64 -1.57 -0.88 -6.83
CA ARG A 64 -0.64 -2.00 -6.92
C ARG A 64 0.74 -1.58 -6.43
N ILE A 65 1.53 -2.56 -6.02
CA ILE A 65 2.94 -2.35 -5.70
C ILE A 65 3.74 -2.10 -6.99
N THR A 66 4.71 -1.19 -6.91
CA THR A 66 5.66 -0.92 -8.00
C THR A 66 6.94 -1.74 -7.82
N PRO A 67 7.82 -1.82 -8.85
CA PRO A 67 9.13 -2.43 -8.70
C PRO A 67 9.97 -1.83 -7.56
N SER A 68 9.88 -0.51 -7.34
CA SER A 68 10.56 0.17 -6.23
C SER A 68 10.00 -0.23 -4.87
N GLY A 69 8.68 -0.44 -4.76
CA GLY A 69 8.06 -0.99 -3.55
C GLY A 69 8.49 -2.42 -3.26
N GLU A 70 8.65 -3.26 -4.29
CA GLU A 70 9.18 -4.61 -4.13
C GLU A 70 10.64 -4.63 -3.70
N ASP A 71 11.46 -3.73 -4.24
CA ASP A 71 12.85 -3.57 -3.80
C ASP A 71 12.95 -3.13 -2.33
N PHE A 72 12.06 -2.22 -1.91
CA PHE A 72 11.95 -1.84 -0.50
C PHE A 72 11.66 -3.06 0.39
N LEU A 73 10.68 -3.90 0.02
CA LEU A 73 10.36 -5.12 0.78
C LEU A 73 11.55 -6.06 0.90
N ARG A 74 12.30 -6.24 -0.19
CA ARG A 74 13.51 -7.08 -0.21
C ARG A 74 14.58 -6.55 0.74
N ARG A 75 14.79 -5.23 0.78
CA ARG A 75 15.76 -4.57 1.69
C ARG A 75 15.31 -4.59 3.15
N ALA A 76 14.01 -4.47 3.39
CA ALA A 76 13.42 -4.50 4.72
C ALA A 76 13.43 -5.89 5.38
N GLY A 77 13.97 -6.92 4.70
CA GLY A 77 14.02 -8.28 5.22
C GLY A 77 12.66 -8.99 5.25
N VAL A 78 11.63 -8.43 4.61
CA VAL A 78 10.34 -9.09 4.39
C VAL A 78 10.46 -10.00 3.17
N SER A 79 11.37 -10.96 3.28
CA SER A 79 11.62 -12.02 2.31
C SER A 79 11.35 -13.35 3.02
N LYS A 80 10.26 -13.99 2.59
CA LYS A 80 9.67 -15.27 3.06
C LYS A 80 8.83 -15.23 4.32
#